data_AF-A0A8H3W4Q3-F1
#
_entry.id   AF-A0A8H3W4Q3-F1
#
_cell.length_a   1.000
_cell.length_b   1.000
_cell.length_c   1.000
_cell.angle_alpha   90.00
_cell.angle_beta   90.00
_cell.angle_gamma   90.00
#
_symmetry.space_group_name_H-M   'P 1'
#
loop_
_entity.id
_entity.type
_entity.pdbx_description
1 polymer ?
#
loop_
_entity_poly.entity_id
_entity_poly.type
_entity_poly.pdbx_seq_one_letter_code
_entity_poly.pdbx_strand_id
1 'polypeptide(L)'
;MSQEIHTGVWIDWSHGRVLGATITMSARDGALLLAFIATFVTVVATRLWRIVTFLCHQILASGGEHDGLYYQRQLILRNTPTPMAATGLFLRQAWNWRGHANYPLLRTLPWAVGGVLYVAIFAVAAIFSSRISDGATQFRLLAAGDCGAFEPADRDALQQKSSF
;
A
#
# COMPACT_ATOMS: atom_id res chain seq x y z
N MET A 1 31.06 -4.92 -29.55
CA MET A 1 30.43 -3.63 -29.20
C MET A 1 29.76 -3.80 -27.85
N SER A 2 30.11 -3.00 -26.85
CA SER A 2 29.49 -3.08 -25.52
C SER A 2 28.11 -2.44 -25.57
N GLN A 3 27.06 -3.27 -25.46
CA GLN A 3 25.69 -2.79 -25.30
C GLN A 3 25.53 -2.32 -23.85
N GLU A 4 25.49 -1.00 -23.65
CA GLU A 4 25.26 -0.43 -22.32
C GLU A 4 23.75 -0.21 -22.11
N ILE A 5 23.24 -0.61 -20.95
CA ILE A 5 21.83 -0.38 -20.60
C ILE A 5 21.70 1.05 -20.09
N HIS A 6 20.79 1.82 -20.69
CA HIS A 6 20.47 3.15 -20.19
C HIS A 6 19.85 3.06 -18.79
N THR A 7 20.49 3.69 -17.82
CA THR A 7 19.99 3.88 -16.46
C THR A 7 19.48 5.31 -16.30
N GLY A 8 18.33 5.47 -15.65
CA GLY A 8 17.63 6.75 -15.57
C GLY A 8 16.21 6.69 -16.12
N VAL A 9 15.57 7.86 -16.20
CA VAL A 9 14.18 8.01 -16.60
C VAL A 9 14.07 8.02 -18.13
N TRP A 10 13.08 7.30 -18.66
CA TRP A 10 12.74 7.28 -20.08
C TRP A 10 11.24 7.00 -20.24
N ILE A 11 10.71 7.16 -21.45
CA ILE A 11 9.30 6.94 -21.76
C ILE A 11 9.19 5.86 -22.83
N ASP A 12 8.49 4.77 -22.50
CA ASP A 12 7.99 3.85 -23.51
C ASP A 12 6.76 4.46 -24.20
N TRP A 13 6.99 5.04 -25.37
CA TRP A 13 5.95 5.72 -26.15
C TRP A 13 4.79 4.81 -26.58
N SER A 14 4.93 3.48 -26.54
CA SER A 14 3.79 2.59 -26.82
C SER A 14 2.71 2.58 -25.75
N HIS A 15 3.07 2.90 -24.51
CA HIS A 15 2.14 3.07 -23.40
C HIS A 15 1.74 4.54 -23.20
N GLY A 16 2.17 5.43 -24.11
CA GLY A 16 1.97 6.86 -24.02
C GLY A 16 2.80 7.52 -22.91
N ARG A 17 2.64 8.84 -22.77
CA ARG A 17 3.49 9.67 -21.91
C ARG A 17 3.38 9.38 -20.41
N VAL A 18 2.23 8.87 -19.95
CA VAL A 18 1.94 8.67 -18.52
C VAL A 18 2.25 7.24 -18.09
N LEU A 19 1.59 6.25 -18.70
CA LEU A 19 1.79 4.83 -18.35
C LEU A 19 3.14 4.29 -18.84
N GLY A 20 3.76 4.92 -19.84
CA GLY A 20 5.08 4.56 -20.33
C GLY A 20 6.26 5.16 -19.56
N ALA A 21 6.03 6.05 -18.61
CA ALA A 21 7.10 6.67 -17.83
C ALA A 21 7.80 5.61 -16.96
N THR A 22 9.06 5.31 -17.28
CA THR A 22 9.83 4.21 -16.70
C THR A 22 11.17 4.73 -16.18
N ILE A 23 11.66 4.16 -15.08
CA ILE A 23 13.01 4.41 -14.55
C ILE A 23 13.80 3.10 -14.53
N THR A 24 14.92 3.05 -15.24
CA THR A 24 15.84 1.91 -15.20
C THR A 24 16.89 2.14 -14.12
N MET A 25 17.07 1.18 -13.23
CA MET A 25 18.06 1.23 -12.14
C MET A 25 18.82 -0.10 -12.06
N SER A 26 19.94 -0.10 -11.34
CA SER A 26 20.61 -1.35 -10.96
C SER A 26 19.68 -2.22 -10.11
N ALA A 27 19.88 -3.55 -10.12
CA ALA A 27 19.07 -4.45 -9.30
C ALA A 27 19.15 -4.10 -7.79
N ARG A 28 20.33 -3.63 -7.34
CA ARG A 28 20.55 -3.20 -5.96
C ARG A 28 19.74 -1.96 -5.61
N ASP A 29 19.81 -0.92 -6.44
CA ASP A 29 19.13 0.34 -6.16
C ASP A 29 17.61 0.20 -6.30
N GLY A 30 17.16 -0.63 -7.26
CA GLY A 30 15.75 -0.99 -7.38
C GLY A 30 15.22 -1.69 -6.13
N ALA A 31 15.97 -2.65 -5.58
CA ALA A 31 15.60 -3.31 -4.33
C ALA A 31 15.55 -2.34 -3.14
N LEU A 32 16.50 -1.39 -3.05
CA LEU A 32 16.49 -0.35 -2.03
C LEU A 32 15.28 0.58 -2.16
N LEU A 33 14.92 0.97 -3.39
CA LEU A 33 13.75 1.79 -3.66
C LEU A 33 12.45 1.07 -3.26
N LEU A 34 12.31 -0.21 -3.63
CA LEU A 34 11.15 -1.01 -3.24
C LEU A 34 11.04 -1.15 -1.70
N ALA A 35 12.16 -1.42 -1.03
CA ALA A 35 12.19 -1.50 0.44
C ALA A 35 11.81 -0.16 1.10
N PHE A 36 12.27 0.96 0.54
CA PHE A 36 11.89 2.29 0.96
C PHE A 36 10.39 2.53 0.81
N ILE A 37 9.81 2.22 -0.36
CA ILE A 37 8.37 2.40 -0.61
C ILE A 37 7.54 1.54 0.36
N ALA A 38 7.89 0.27 0.56
CA ALA A 38 7.19 -0.61 1.49
C ALA A 38 7.22 -0.08 2.94
N THR A 39 8.38 0.42 3.37
CA THR A 39 8.56 1.03 4.69
C THR A 39 7.76 2.33 4.81
N PHE A 40 7.81 3.17 3.78
CA PHE A 40 7.08 4.43 3.73
C PHE A 40 5.56 4.21 3.81
N VAL A 41 5.03 3.25 3.04
CA VAL A 41 3.61 2.84 3.12
C VAL A 41 3.24 2.42 4.53
N THR A 42 4.10 1.67 5.22
CA THR A 42 3.87 1.24 6.62
C THR A 42 3.82 2.42 7.59
N VAL A 43 4.71 3.41 7.44
CA VAL A 43 4.71 4.63 8.24
C VAL A 43 3.42 5.43 8.00
N VAL A 44 3.05 5.64 6.74
CA VAL A 44 1.81 6.35 6.35
C VAL A 44 0.59 5.63 6.92
N ALA A 45 0.53 4.29 6.80
CA ALA A 45 -0.55 3.47 7.36
C ALA A 45 -0.72 3.70 8.86
N THR A 46 0.38 3.76 9.61
CA THR A 46 0.34 3.97 11.06
C THR A 46 -0.15 5.37 11.42
N ARG A 47 0.30 6.39 10.68
CA ARG A 47 -0.11 7.78 10.92
C ARG A 47 -1.57 8.03 10.53
N LEU A 48 -1.99 7.51 9.38
CA LEU A 48 -3.35 7.63 8.90
C LEU A 48 -4.34 6.94 9.85
N TRP A 49 -3.98 5.78 10.42
CA TRP A 49 -4.82 5.11 11.42
C TRP A 49 -5.13 6.04 12.59
N ARG A 50 -4.11 6.70 13.15
CA ARG A 50 -4.28 7.63 14.28
C ARG A 50 -5.19 8.81 13.93
N ILE A 51 -5.09 9.32 12.71
CA ILE A 51 -5.95 10.40 12.23
C ILE A 51 -7.40 9.89 12.14
N VAL A 52 -7.61 8.74 11.50
CA VAL A 52 -8.94 8.14 11.33
C VAL A 52 -9.59 7.85 12.67
N THR A 53 -8.91 7.17 13.59
CA THR A 53 -9.49 6.86 14.91
C THR A 53 -9.77 8.10 15.73
N PHE A 54 -8.92 9.12 15.63
CA PHE A 54 -9.15 10.40 16.30
C PHE A 54 -10.36 11.13 15.70
N LEU A 55 -10.51 11.17 14.38
CA LEU A 55 -11.69 11.75 13.74
C LEU A 55 -12.95 11.00 14.13
N CYS A 56 -12.92 9.66 14.12
CA CYS A 56 -14.04 8.85 14.60
C CYS A 56 -14.37 9.15 16.06
N HIS A 57 -13.36 9.28 16.94
CA HIS A 57 -13.55 9.68 18.33
C HIS A 57 -14.26 11.04 18.41
N GLN A 58 -13.80 12.05 17.68
CA GLN A 58 -14.39 13.39 17.69
C GLN A 58 -15.83 13.42 17.16
N ILE A 59 -16.10 12.75 16.02
CA ILE A 59 -17.43 12.71 15.40
C ILE A 59 -18.44 12.00 16.30
N LEU A 60 -18.01 10.94 16.98
CA LEU A 60 -18.88 10.13 17.84
C LEU A 60 -18.95 10.65 19.27
N ALA A 61 -18.10 11.61 19.63
CA ALA A 61 -18.14 12.25 20.94
C ALA A 61 -19.38 13.13 21.01
N SER A 62 -20.39 12.65 21.73
CA SER A 62 -21.58 13.39 22.11
C SER A 62 -21.56 13.67 23.61
N GLY A 63 -22.15 14.81 24.00
CA GLY A 63 -22.37 15.17 25.39
C GLY A 63 -23.57 14.42 25.98
N GLY A 64 -23.62 14.33 27.32
CA GLY A 64 -24.68 13.65 28.05
C GLY A 64 -24.28 12.30 28.65
N GLU A 65 -25.23 11.69 29.37
CA GLU A 65 -25.04 10.40 30.03
C GLU A 65 -25.08 9.27 29.00
N HIS A 66 -24.06 8.42 29.03
CA HIS A 66 -23.92 7.28 28.13
C HIS A 66 -23.60 6.00 28.91
N ASP A 67 -23.78 4.85 28.27
CA ASP A 67 -23.43 3.58 28.89
C ASP A 67 -21.91 3.31 28.92
N GLY A 68 -21.48 2.35 29.75
CA GLY A 68 -20.08 1.98 29.85
C GLY A 68 -19.47 1.50 28.53
N LEU A 69 -20.27 0.87 27.66
CA LEU A 69 -19.85 0.42 26.33
C LEU A 69 -19.43 1.60 25.45
N TYR A 70 -20.19 2.70 25.48
CA TYR A 70 -19.84 3.91 24.75
C TYR A 70 -18.50 4.50 25.23
N TYR A 71 -18.31 4.66 26.54
CA TYR A 71 -17.06 5.24 27.07
C TYR A 71 -15.84 4.36 26.78
N GLN A 72 -15.97 3.03 26.88
CA GLN A 72 -14.90 2.11 26.49
C GLN A 72 -14.55 2.24 25.00
N ARG A 73 -15.55 2.37 24.12
CA ARG A 73 -15.31 2.59 22.69
C ARG A 73 -14.54 3.89 22.46
N GLN A 74 -14.94 4.98 23.11
CA GLN A 74 -14.25 6.27 23.00
C GLN A 74 -12.80 6.20 23.51
N LEU A 75 -12.56 5.47 24.60
CA LEU A 75 -11.23 5.21 25.13
C LEU A 75 -10.35 4.45 24.12
N ILE A 76 -10.89 3.41 23.49
CA ILE A 76 -10.16 2.63 22.48
C ILE A 76 -9.79 3.52 21.28
N LEU A 77 -10.76 4.27 20.73
CA LEU A 77 -10.54 5.15 19.58
C LEU A 77 -9.50 6.24 19.85
N ARG A 78 -9.49 6.80 21.08
CA ARG A 78 -8.56 7.87 21.46
C ARG A 78 -7.16 7.36 21.80
N ASN A 79 -7.04 6.22 22.47
CA ASN A 79 -5.79 5.79 23.11
C ASN A 79 -5.08 4.63 22.42
N THR A 80 -5.68 3.97 21.44
CA THR A 80 -5.08 2.78 20.82
C THR A 80 -4.39 3.12 19.51
N PRO A 81 -3.05 3.21 19.47
CA PRO A 81 -2.34 3.71 18.31
C PRO A 81 -2.18 2.68 17.19
N THR A 82 -2.41 1.38 17.46
CA THR A 82 -2.24 0.32 16.46
C THR A 82 -3.58 -0.30 16.08
N PRO A 83 -3.85 -0.53 14.78
CA PRO A 83 -5.13 -1.08 14.33
C PRO A 83 -5.37 -2.49 14.85
N MET A 84 -4.33 -3.34 14.87
CA MET A 84 -4.44 -4.71 15.39
C MET A 84 -4.80 -4.75 16.87
N ALA A 85 -4.20 -3.88 17.71
CA ALA A 85 -4.57 -3.82 19.12
C ALA A 85 -5.99 -3.30 19.29
N ALA A 86 -6.40 -2.29 18.53
CA ALA A 86 -7.76 -1.76 18.58
C ALA A 86 -8.80 -2.82 18.21
N THR A 87 -8.56 -3.58 17.13
CA THR A 87 -9.40 -4.73 16.74
C THR A 87 -9.52 -5.74 17.88
N GLY A 88 -8.39 -6.13 18.49
CA GLY A 88 -8.40 -7.05 19.63
C GLY A 88 -9.21 -6.53 20.81
N LEU A 89 -9.10 -5.23 21.11
CA LEU A 89 -9.89 -4.58 22.16
C LEU A 89 -11.38 -4.54 21.83
N PHE A 90 -11.76 -4.22 20.59
CA PHE A 90 -13.15 -4.24 20.15
C PHE A 90 -13.77 -5.64 20.17
N LEU A 91 -13.01 -6.67 19.81
CA LEU A 91 -13.46 -8.08 19.92
C LEU A 91 -13.66 -8.50 21.38
N ARG A 92 -12.72 -8.14 22.27
CA ARG A 92 -12.88 -8.38 23.72
C ARG A 92 -14.06 -7.62 24.29
N GLN A 93 -14.28 -6.38 23.85
CA GLN A 93 -15.43 -5.57 24.24
C GLN A 93 -16.74 -6.23 23.77
N ALA A 94 -16.79 -6.72 22.53
CA ALA A 94 -17.95 -7.44 21.99
C ALA A 94 -18.29 -8.69 22.81
N TRP A 95 -17.26 -9.45 23.20
CA TRP A 95 -17.41 -10.67 24.00
C TRP A 95 -17.88 -10.38 25.42
N ASN A 96 -17.20 -9.47 26.12
CA ASN A 96 -17.46 -9.19 27.53
C ASN A 96 -18.84 -8.55 27.75
N TRP A 97 -19.35 -7.80 26.77
CA TRP A 97 -20.65 -7.11 26.90
C TRP A 97 -21.84 -7.92 26.38
N ARG A 98 -21.65 -9.15 25.87
CA ARG A 98 -22.68 -9.97 25.20
C ARG A 98 -23.97 -10.21 26.01
N GLY A 99 -23.93 -10.04 27.33
CA GLY A 99 -25.11 -10.13 28.22
C GLY A 99 -25.34 -8.91 29.12
N HIS A 100 -24.56 -7.84 28.98
CA HIS A 100 -24.59 -6.68 29.88
C HIS A 100 -25.11 -5.38 29.23
N ALA A 101 -25.16 -5.32 27.90
CA ALA A 101 -25.66 -4.16 27.17
C ALA A 101 -26.64 -4.60 26.07
N ASN A 102 -27.45 -3.64 25.59
CA ASN A 102 -28.32 -3.85 24.44
C ASN A 102 -27.50 -3.80 23.14
N TYR A 103 -27.63 -4.86 22.33
CA TYR A 103 -27.00 -5.01 21.01
C TYR A 103 -25.47 -4.74 20.99
N PRO A 104 -24.69 -5.35 21.91
CA PRO A 104 -23.28 -5.05 22.09
C PRO A 104 -22.46 -5.44 20.85
N LEU A 105 -22.81 -6.58 20.25
CA LEU A 105 -22.17 -7.09 19.03
C LEU A 105 -22.37 -6.13 17.86
N LEU A 106 -23.60 -5.66 17.63
CA LEU A 106 -23.91 -4.74 16.54
C LEU A 106 -23.19 -3.38 16.70
N ARG A 107 -22.96 -2.95 17.95
CA ARG A 107 -22.28 -1.67 18.27
C ARG A 107 -20.75 -1.73 18.23
N THR A 108 -20.16 -2.93 18.30
CA THR A 108 -18.70 -3.14 18.43
C THR A 108 -18.08 -3.85 17.23
N LEU A 109 -18.76 -4.85 16.65
CA LEU A 109 -18.23 -5.63 15.52
C LEU A 109 -17.88 -4.77 14.29
N PRO A 110 -18.65 -3.75 13.89
CA PRO A 110 -18.26 -2.90 12.76
C PRO A 110 -16.88 -2.24 12.95
N TRP A 111 -16.50 -1.92 14.19
CA TRP A 111 -15.19 -1.34 14.50
C TRP A 111 -14.06 -2.37 14.41
N ALA A 112 -14.30 -3.59 14.89
CA ALA A 112 -13.35 -4.69 14.74
C ALA A 112 -13.14 -5.04 13.25
N VAL A 113 -14.23 -5.14 12.48
CA VAL A 113 -14.17 -5.38 11.04
C VAL A 113 -13.44 -4.24 10.33
N GLY A 114 -13.74 -2.98 10.66
CA GLY A 114 -13.03 -1.82 10.11
C GLY A 114 -11.52 -1.86 10.38
N GLY A 115 -11.10 -2.25 11.59
CA GLY A 115 -9.69 -2.42 11.93
C GLY A 115 -9.01 -3.55 11.14
N VAL A 116 -9.68 -4.70 10.95
CA VAL A 116 -9.18 -5.81 10.12
C VAL A 116 -9.05 -5.39 8.66
N LEU A 117 -10.08 -4.75 8.11
CA LEU A 117 -10.07 -4.25 6.72
C LEU A 117 -8.96 -3.23 6.52
N TYR A 118 -8.74 -2.33 7.47
CA TYR A 118 -7.65 -1.36 7.42
C TYR A 118 -6.28 -2.06 7.32
N VAL A 119 -6.03 -3.05 8.18
CA VAL A 119 -4.79 -3.83 8.15
C VAL A 119 -4.65 -4.59 6.83
N ALA A 120 -5.72 -5.21 6.35
CA ALA A 120 -5.70 -5.95 5.09
C ALA A 120 -5.38 -5.03 3.90
N ILE A 121 -6.03 -3.86 3.80
CA ILE A 121 -5.78 -2.88 2.72
C ILE A 121 -4.31 -2.45 2.71
N PHE A 122 -3.75 -2.09 3.87
CA PHE A 122 -2.36 -1.63 3.92
C PHE A 122 -1.34 -2.76 3.78
N ALA A 123 -1.66 -3.98 4.21
CA ALA A 123 -0.83 -5.15 3.93
C ALA A 123 -0.78 -5.46 2.43
N VAL A 124 -1.94 -5.42 1.76
CA VAL A 124 -2.06 -5.55 0.31
C VAL A 124 -1.26 -4.44 -0.38
N ALA A 125 -1.44 -3.18 0.01
CA ALA A 125 -0.67 -2.06 -0.56
C ALA A 125 0.85 -2.23 -0.41
N ALA A 126 1.31 -2.70 0.75
CA ALA A 126 2.72 -2.98 0.99
C ALA A 126 3.24 -4.11 0.09
N ILE A 127 2.48 -5.20 -0.10
CA ILE A 127 2.85 -6.30 -1.00
C ILE A 127 2.88 -5.84 -2.46
N PHE A 128 1.85 -5.10 -2.90
CA PHE A 128 1.75 -4.57 -4.25
C PHE A 128 2.83 -3.53 -4.57
N SER A 129 3.50 -2.96 -3.58
CA SER A 129 4.67 -2.09 -3.83
C SER A 129 5.78 -2.81 -4.60
N SER A 130 5.93 -4.13 -4.41
CA SER A 130 6.88 -4.94 -5.17
C SER A 130 6.51 -5.09 -6.65
N ARG A 131 5.21 -5.02 -6.99
CA ARG A 131 4.72 -5.13 -8.37
C ARG A 131 5.01 -3.89 -9.22
N ILE A 132 5.41 -2.78 -8.59
CA ILE A 132 5.79 -1.53 -9.30
C ILE A 132 6.94 -1.79 -10.29
N SER A 133 7.79 -2.80 -10.04
CA SER A 133 8.87 -3.15 -10.96
C SER A 133 8.47 -4.09 -12.10
N ASP A 134 7.36 -4.82 -12.01
CA ASP A 134 7.06 -5.94 -12.93
C ASP A 134 6.88 -5.47 -14.39
N GLY A 135 6.15 -4.37 -14.61
CA GLY A 135 5.96 -3.78 -15.95
C GLY A 135 7.26 -3.25 -16.56
N ALA A 136 8.22 -2.84 -15.72
CA ALA A 136 9.51 -2.34 -16.17
C ALA A 136 10.51 -3.45 -16.51
N THR A 137 10.19 -4.73 -16.25
CA THR A 137 11.15 -5.83 -16.46
C THR A 137 11.24 -6.33 -17.89
N GLN A 138 10.22 -6.14 -18.73
CA GLN A 138 10.16 -6.77 -20.05
C GLN A 138 11.09 -6.12 -21.09
N PHE A 139 11.31 -4.81 -20.99
CA PHE A 139 12.13 -4.06 -21.95
C PHE A 139 13.16 -3.20 -21.23
N ARG A 140 14.32 -2.99 -21.85
CA ARG A 140 15.36 -2.07 -21.39
C ARG A 140 15.77 -1.18 -22.54
N LEU A 141 15.93 0.12 -22.25
CA LEU A 141 16.47 1.06 -23.20
C LEU A 141 17.98 0.82 -23.31
N LEU A 142 18.47 0.65 -24.53
CA LEU A 142 19.90 0.58 -24.81
C LEU A 142 20.45 2.00 -24.96
N ALA A 143 21.60 2.27 -24.34
CA ALA A 143 22.34 3.49 -24.57
C ALA A 143 23.13 3.37 -25.88
N ALA A 144 22.96 4.35 -26.78
CA ALA A 144 23.73 4.41 -28.01
C ALA A 144 25.09 5.06 -27.74
N GLY A 145 26.16 4.26 -27.74
CA GLY A 145 27.54 4.74 -27.65
C GLY A 145 28.10 5.25 -28.99
N ASP A 146 27.64 4.66 -30.10
CA ASP A 146 28.05 4.97 -31.46
C ASP A 146 26.82 4.96 -32.40
N CYS A 147 26.85 5.75 -33.48
CA CYS A 147 25.82 5.71 -34.52
C CYS A 147 26.14 4.62 -35.56
N GLY A 148 25.15 3.80 -35.91
CA GLY A 148 25.32 2.70 -36.86
C GLY A 148 24.10 1.80 -36.96
N ALA A 149 24.13 0.84 -37.88
CA ALA A 149 23.09 -0.18 -37.97
C ALA A 149 23.25 -1.15 -36.79
N PHE A 150 22.23 -1.24 -35.95
CA PHE A 150 22.16 -2.23 -34.87
C PHE A 150 21.66 -3.55 -35.45
N GLU A 151 22.54 -4.54 -35.55
CA GLU A 151 22.15 -5.94 -35.79
C GLU A 151 22.12 -6.68 -34.45
N PRO A 152 20.94 -7.14 -33.99
CA PRO A 152 20.88 -7.97 -32.79
C PRO A 152 21.57 -9.31 -33.05
N ALA A 153 22.30 -9.83 -32.05
CA ALA A 153 22.99 -11.12 -32.15
C ALA A 153 22.02 -12.32 -32.30
N ASP A 154 20.77 -12.13 -31.88
CA ASP A 154 19.67 -13.05 -32.04
C ASP A 154 18.55 -12.35 -32.83
N ARG A 155 18.07 -12.99 -33.90
CA ARG A 155 17.01 -12.42 -34.76
C ARG A 155 15.70 -12.21 -34.01
N ASP A 156 15.52 -12.95 -32.92
CA ASP A 156 14.30 -12.90 -32.10
C ASP A 156 14.39 -11.85 -30.97
N ALA A 157 15.58 -11.29 -30.70
CA ALA A 157 15.79 -10.32 -29.62
C ALA A 157 15.04 -8.99 -29.81
N LEU A 158 14.63 -8.68 -31.06
CA LEU A 158 13.81 -7.50 -31.39
C LEU A 158 12.36 -7.86 -31.72
N GLN A 159 12.01 -9.14 -31.82
CA GLN A 159 10.72 -9.58 -32.41
C GLN A 159 9.55 -9.72 -31.44
N GLN A 160 9.55 -9.01 -30.31
CA GLN A 160 8.37 -8.97 -29.44
C GLN A 160 7.78 -7.58 -29.27
N LYS A 161 7.53 -6.92 -30.40
CA LYS A 161 6.55 -5.82 -30.48
C LYS A 161 5.78 -5.85 -31.80
N SER A 162 5.19 -7.00 -32.09
CA SER A 162 4.15 -7.09 -33.12
C SER A 162 2.87 -7.64 -32.49
N SER A 163 1.78 -6.89 -32.67
CA SER A 163 0.39 -7.23 -32.32
C SER A 163 0.00 -7.07 -30.86
N PHE A 164 -0.42 -5.87 -30.44
CA PHE A 164 -1.83 -5.45 -30.34
C PHE A 164 -1.90 -3.96 -29.95
#